data_AF-A0A969WXQ3-F1
#
_entry.id   AF-A0A969WXQ3-F1
#
_cell.length_a   1.000
_cell.length_b   1.000
_cell.length_c   1.000
_cell.angle_alpha   90.00
_cell.angle_beta   90.00
_cell.angle_gamma   90.00
#
_symmetry.space_group_name_H-M   'P 1'
#
loop_
_entity.id
_entity.type
_entity.pdbx_description
1 polymer ?
#
loop_
_entity_poly.entity_id
_entity_poly.type
_entity_poly.pdbx_seq_one_letter_code
_entity_poly.pdbx_strand_id
1 'polypeptide(L)'
;IYDTMYNATKTMAEAISRGLEKQGIKYKMFDVALADPSDLITEIFKAKAVLVGSCTINGTVLRPTAGLLEEIKAHRFRGKLGAGFGSYGWSGEAPKTISAALEGVGLTIPRPPLGFKYSLTESELEQCEEFGEAFAQAMK
;
A
#
# COMPACT_ATOMS: atom_id res chain seq x y z
N ILE A 1 -2.95 1.94 3.68
CA ILE A 1 -3.06 0.89 4.70
C ILE A 1 -1.75 0.14 4.69
N TYR A 2 -1.16 -0.17 5.84
CA TYR A 2 0.10 -0.91 5.89
C TYR A 2 0.17 -1.84 7.11
N ASP A 3 1.09 -2.79 7.09
CA ASP A 3 1.69 -3.37 8.30
C ASP A 3 3.21 -3.29 8.22
N THR A 4 3.87 -3.50 9.37
CA THR A 4 5.33 -3.46 9.45
C THR A 4 5.82 -4.26 10.65
N MET A 5 7.03 -4.84 10.56
CA MET A 5 7.73 -5.42 11.71
C MET A 5 8.80 -4.49 12.28
N TYR A 6 9.55 -3.81 11.41
CA TYR A 6 10.73 -3.01 11.77
C TYR A 6 10.61 -1.55 11.30
N ASN A 7 9.38 -1.03 11.24
CA ASN A 7 9.04 0.33 10.81
C ASN A 7 9.41 0.74 9.37
N ALA A 8 10.24 0.02 8.63
CA ALA A 8 10.61 0.40 7.25
C ALA A 8 9.39 0.60 6.32
N THR A 9 8.42 -0.34 6.33
CA THR A 9 7.19 -0.19 5.53
C THR A 9 6.29 0.95 6.02
N LYS A 10 6.31 1.26 7.32
CA LYS A 10 5.63 2.44 7.88
C LYS A 10 6.26 3.73 7.37
N THR A 11 7.59 3.82 7.38
CA THR A 11 8.33 4.98 6.85
C THR A 11 8.06 5.17 5.36
N MET A 12 7.94 4.08 4.58
CA MET A 12 7.48 4.14 3.19
C MET A 12 6.07 4.74 3.08
N ALA A 13 5.13 4.27 3.90
CA ALA A 13 3.76 4.76 3.89
C ALA A 13 3.68 6.27 4.19
N GLU A 14 4.46 6.74 5.17
CA GLU A 14 4.57 8.15 5.54
C GLU A 14 5.20 8.99 4.42
N ALA A 15 6.23 8.50 3.75
CA ALA A 15 6.83 9.20 2.62
C ALA A 15 5.88 9.28 1.41
N ILE A 16 5.22 8.17 1.06
CA ILE A 16 4.19 8.15 0.01
C ILE A 16 3.06 9.13 0.34
N SER A 17 2.64 9.20 1.62
CA SER A 17 1.56 10.10 2.02
C SER A 17 1.94 11.58 1.92
N ARG A 18 3.21 11.93 2.19
CA ARG A 18 3.72 13.30 1.92
C ARG A 18 3.62 13.65 0.44
N GLY A 19 3.95 12.72 -0.45
CA GLY A 19 3.79 12.92 -1.90
C GLY A 19 2.34 13.16 -2.32
N LEU A 20 1.39 12.40 -1.75
CA LEU A 20 -0.05 12.61 -1.97
C LEU A 20 -0.50 14.00 -1.47
N GLU A 21 -0.02 14.41 -0.30
CA GLU A 21 -0.35 15.70 0.33
C GLU A 21 0.12 16.90 -0.49
N LYS A 22 1.34 16.85 -1.05
CA LYS A 22 1.88 17.88 -1.97
C LYS A 22 0.97 18.11 -3.19
N GLN A 23 0.27 17.07 -3.63
CA GLN A 23 -0.67 17.12 -4.75
C GLN A 23 -2.11 17.50 -4.34
N GLY A 24 -2.34 17.80 -3.06
CA GLY A 24 -3.63 18.18 -2.49
C GLY A 24 -4.59 17.00 -2.26
N ILE A 25 -4.08 15.77 -2.30
CA ILE A 25 -4.90 14.57 -2.07
C ILE A 25 -5.04 14.31 -0.58
N LYS A 26 -6.28 14.30 -0.10
CA LYS A 26 -6.60 13.87 1.27
C LYS A 26 -6.41 12.36 1.38
N TYR A 27 -5.74 11.91 2.42
CA TYR A 27 -5.52 10.50 2.70
C TYR A 27 -5.90 10.16 4.14
N LYS A 28 -6.11 8.87 4.37
CA LYS A 28 -6.14 8.27 5.71
C LYS A 28 -5.15 7.13 5.74
N MET A 29 -4.40 7.01 6.84
CA MET A 29 -3.39 5.99 7.01
C MET A 29 -3.80 5.09 8.18
N PHE A 30 -3.72 3.78 7.96
CA PHE A 30 -4.10 2.78 8.94
C PHE A 30 -3.02 1.70 9.00
N ASP A 31 -2.68 1.30 10.23
CA ASP A 31 -1.94 0.08 10.51
C ASP A 31 -2.95 -1.08 10.62
N VAL A 32 -2.89 -2.04 9.70
CA VAL A 32 -3.83 -3.17 9.66
C VAL A 32 -3.68 -4.09 10.87
N ALA A 33 -2.55 -4.06 11.57
CA ALA A 33 -2.37 -4.83 12.80
C ALA A 33 -3.14 -4.24 14.00
N LEU A 34 -3.56 -2.97 13.93
CA LEU A 34 -4.20 -2.24 15.02
C LEU A 34 -5.65 -1.83 14.72
N ALA A 35 -6.03 -1.75 13.45
CA ALA A 35 -7.37 -1.33 13.02
C ALA A 35 -8.35 -2.50 12.95
N ASP A 36 -9.64 -2.23 13.20
CA ASP A 36 -10.69 -3.22 12.96
C ASP A 36 -10.88 -3.45 11.44
N PRO A 37 -10.93 -4.71 10.98
CA PRO A 37 -11.12 -5.01 9.57
C PRO A 37 -12.38 -4.39 8.97
N SER A 38 -13.48 -4.32 9.72
CA SER A 38 -14.77 -3.77 9.25
C SER A 38 -14.66 -2.26 9.00
N ASP A 39 -13.92 -1.57 9.86
CA ASP A 39 -13.64 -0.14 9.69
C ASP A 39 -12.75 0.10 8.46
N LEU A 40 -11.73 -0.74 8.25
CA LEU A 40 -10.87 -0.65 7.06
C LEU A 40 -11.67 -0.83 5.76
N ILE A 41 -12.53 -1.84 5.70
CA ILE A 41 -13.40 -2.08 4.54
C ILE A 41 -14.34 -0.90 4.29
N THR A 42 -14.90 -0.32 5.35
CA THR A 42 -15.74 0.88 5.27
C THR A 42 -14.98 2.07 4.68
N GLU A 43 -13.74 2.27 5.09
CA GLU A 43 -12.90 3.37 4.58
C GLU A 43 -12.43 3.11 3.14
N ILE A 44 -12.12 1.87 2.77
CA ILE A 44 -11.82 1.49 1.39
C ILE A 44 -13.03 1.73 0.48
N PHE A 45 -14.24 1.42 0.94
CA PHE A 45 -15.47 1.68 0.20
C PHE A 45 -15.63 3.18 -0.14
N LYS A 46 -15.33 4.07 0.81
CA LYS A 46 -15.42 5.53 0.63
C LYS A 46 -14.28 6.11 -0.22
N ALA A 47 -13.11 5.48 -0.23
CA ALA A 47 -11.92 6.01 -0.89
C ALA A 47 -11.95 5.82 -2.42
N LYS A 48 -11.35 6.75 -3.17
CA LYS A 48 -11.14 6.62 -4.64
C LYS A 48 -9.99 5.67 -4.98
N ALA A 49 -9.04 5.52 -4.07
CA ALA A 49 -7.86 4.68 -4.25
C ALA A 49 -7.45 4.01 -2.94
N VAL A 50 -6.75 2.89 -3.04
CA VAL A 50 -6.21 2.15 -1.89
C VAL A 50 -4.76 1.76 -2.18
N LEU A 51 -3.86 2.19 -1.30
CA LEU A 51 -2.48 1.75 -1.30
C LEU A 51 -2.29 0.80 -0.12
N VAL A 52 -1.75 -0.39 -0.38
CA VAL A 52 -1.53 -1.42 0.63
C VAL A 52 -0.03 -1.72 0.73
N GLY A 53 0.49 -1.67 1.95
CA GLY A 53 1.89 -1.87 2.26
C GLY A 53 2.12 -3.08 3.16
N SER A 54 3.08 -3.95 2.84
CA SER A 54 3.50 -5.00 3.77
C SER A 54 4.96 -5.34 3.62
N CYS A 55 5.63 -5.69 4.72
CA CYS A 55 6.95 -6.26 4.61
C CYS A 55 6.89 -7.72 4.12
N THR A 56 7.94 -8.17 3.42
CA THR A 56 8.02 -9.58 3.01
C THR A 56 8.51 -10.44 4.17
N ILE A 57 7.69 -11.43 4.56
CA ILE A 57 8.06 -12.50 5.49
C ILE A 57 7.81 -13.86 4.81
N ASN A 58 8.80 -14.74 4.81
CA ASN A 58 8.70 -16.08 4.22
C ASN A 58 8.15 -16.08 2.77
N GLY A 59 8.56 -15.10 1.95
CA GLY A 59 8.14 -14.97 0.55
C GLY A 59 6.71 -14.48 0.35
N THR A 60 6.06 -13.94 1.39
CA THR A 60 4.68 -13.44 1.30
C THR A 60 4.48 -12.20 2.19
N VAL A 61 3.26 -11.65 2.19
CA VAL A 61 2.81 -10.56 3.06
C VAL A 61 2.60 -11.02 4.51
N LEU A 62 2.55 -10.09 5.45
CA LEU A 62 2.18 -10.41 6.83
C LEU A 62 0.70 -10.86 6.93
N ARG A 63 0.39 -11.62 7.99
CA ARG A 63 -0.96 -12.19 8.23
C ARG A 63 -2.08 -11.14 8.22
N PRO A 64 -1.94 -9.96 8.86
CA PRO A 64 -2.99 -8.94 8.83
C PRO A 64 -3.27 -8.44 7.41
N THR A 65 -2.23 -8.14 6.62
CA THR A 65 -2.40 -7.78 5.20
C THR A 65 -3.02 -8.91 4.39
N ALA A 66 -2.63 -10.17 4.61
CA ALA A 66 -3.23 -11.31 3.92
C ALA A 66 -4.75 -11.39 4.16
N GLY A 67 -5.20 -11.24 5.40
CA GLY A 67 -6.61 -11.21 5.75
C GLY A 67 -7.35 -10.04 5.08
N LEU A 68 -6.77 -8.85 5.11
CA LEU A 68 -7.34 -7.67 4.44
C LEU A 68 -7.50 -7.87 2.93
N LEU A 69 -6.52 -8.50 2.25
CA LEU A 69 -6.60 -8.75 0.81
C LEU A 69 -7.75 -9.71 0.47
N GLU A 70 -8.00 -10.75 1.27
CA GLU A 70 -9.15 -11.64 1.08
C GLU A 70 -10.47 -10.91 1.36
N GLU A 71 -10.54 -10.02 2.34
CA GLU A 71 -11.71 -9.18 2.59
C GLU A 71 -11.99 -8.24 1.41
N ILE A 72 -10.96 -7.57 0.87
CA ILE A 72 -11.07 -6.71 -0.32
C ILE A 72 -11.64 -7.50 -1.51
N LYS A 73 -11.17 -8.74 -1.69
CA LYS A 73 -11.63 -9.65 -2.75
C LYS A 73 -13.08 -10.08 -2.56
N ALA A 74 -13.52 -10.31 -1.33
CA ALA A 74 -14.91 -10.65 -1.03
C ALA A 74 -15.87 -9.49 -1.38
N HIS A 75 -15.48 -8.25 -1.09
CA HIS A 75 -16.32 -7.06 -1.30
C HIS A 75 -16.37 -6.56 -2.75
N ARG A 76 -15.43 -6.98 -3.61
CA ARG A 76 -15.41 -6.69 -5.06
C ARG A 76 -15.57 -5.21 -5.41
N PHE A 77 -14.75 -4.36 -4.80
CA PHE A 77 -14.74 -2.93 -5.11
C PHE A 77 -14.45 -2.69 -6.60
N ARG A 78 -15.16 -1.72 -7.21
CA ARG A 78 -14.99 -1.36 -8.63
C ARG A 78 -14.59 0.09 -8.80
N GLY A 79 -13.87 0.38 -9.89
CA GLY A 79 -13.53 1.75 -10.29
C GLY A 79 -12.57 2.45 -9.32
N LYS A 80 -11.80 1.69 -8.55
CA LYS A 80 -10.79 2.23 -7.62
C LYS A 80 -9.38 1.98 -8.16
N LEU A 81 -8.47 2.88 -7.81
CA LEU A 81 -7.04 2.71 -8.10
C LEU A 81 -6.35 1.95 -6.96
N GLY A 82 -5.37 1.12 -7.30
CA GLY A 82 -4.62 0.32 -6.35
C GLY A 82 -3.10 0.46 -6.51
N ALA A 83 -2.35 0.29 -5.44
CA ALA A 83 -0.91 0.01 -5.53
C ALA A 83 -0.40 -0.77 -4.32
N GLY A 84 0.49 -1.72 -4.57
CA GLY A 84 1.28 -2.42 -3.55
C GLY A 84 2.61 -1.73 -3.28
N PHE A 85 3.00 -1.66 -2.02
CA PHE A 85 4.35 -1.25 -1.61
C PHE A 85 4.87 -2.09 -0.44
N GLY A 86 6.15 -1.98 -0.09
CA GLY A 86 6.67 -2.71 1.06
C GLY A 86 8.18 -2.86 1.14
N SER A 87 8.67 -3.10 2.35
CA SER A 87 10.09 -3.36 2.60
C SER A 87 10.40 -4.85 2.66
N TYR A 88 11.65 -5.24 2.42
CA TYR A 88 12.07 -6.65 2.52
C TYR A 88 13.51 -6.83 2.96
N GLY A 89 13.86 -8.04 3.39
CA GLY A 89 15.24 -8.41 3.75
C GLY A 89 16.00 -9.01 2.57
N TRP A 90 15.61 -10.22 2.18
CA TRP A 90 16.32 -11.00 1.15
C TRP A 90 15.56 -11.00 -0.18
N SER A 91 14.27 -11.29 -0.11
CA SER A 91 13.36 -11.41 -1.25
C SER A 91 12.15 -10.48 -1.04
N GLY A 92 11.70 -9.83 -2.11
CA GLY A 92 10.73 -8.73 -2.08
C GLY A 92 9.41 -9.04 -2.78
N GLU A 93 8.78 -10.17 -2.44
CA GLU A 93 7.54 -10.62 -3.07
C GLU A 93 6.32 -9.79 -2.67
N ALA A 94 6.27 -9.30 -1.42
CA ALA A 94 5.07 -8.68 -0.86
C ALA A 94 4.47 -7.55 -1.72
N PRO A 95 5.24 -6.55 -2.20
CA PRO A 95 4.70 -5.48 -3.04
C PRO A 95 4.02 -6.01 -4.32
N LYS A 96 4.62 -7.01 -4.96
CA LYS A 96 4.08 -7.63 -6.18
C LYS A 96 2.82 -8.45 -5.89
N THR A 97 2.85 -9.25 -4.82
CA THR A 97 1.69 -10.03 -4.37
C THR A 97 0.50 -9.13 -4.07
N ILE A 98 0.73 -7.99 -3.42
CA ILE A 98 -0.32 -7.00 -3.14
C ILE A 98 -0.89 -6.43 -4.44
N SER A 99 -0.05 -5.91 -5.33
CA SER A 99 -0.53 -5.34 -6.60
C SER A 99 -1.31 -6.36 -7.42
N ALA A 100 -0.84 -7.61 -7.51
CA ALA A 100 -1.54 -8.66 -8.22
C ALA A 100 -2.89 -9.02 -7.58
N ALA A 101 -2.98 -9.04 -6.25
CA ALA A 101 -4.24 -9.27 -5.53
C ALA A 101 -5.25 -8.14 -5.78
N LEU A 102 -4.81 -6.87 -5.75
CA LEU A 102 -5.66 -5.71 -6.04
C LEU A 102 -6.11 -5.71 -7.51
N GLU A 103 -5.21 -5.99 -8.45
CA GLU A 103 -5.54 -6.11 -9.87
C GLU A 103 -6.54 -7.24 -10.14
N GLY A 104 -6.33 -8.41 -9.53
CA GLY A 104 -7.19 -9.58 -9.68
C GLY A 104 -8.63 -9.39 -9.20
N VAL A 105 -8.89 -8.38 -8.36
CA VAL A 105 -10.26 -8.02 -7.92
C VAL A 105 -10.87 -6.87 -8.73
N GLY A 106 -10.15 -6.37 -9.74
CA GLY A 106 -10.62 -5.35 -10.67
C GLY A 106 -10.25 -3.91 -10.31
N LEU A 107 -9.26 -3.69 -9.44
CA LEU A 107 -8.69 -2.35 -9.24
C LEU A 107 -7.69 -2.05 -10.36
N THR A 108 -7.65 -0.79 -10.80
CA THR A 108 -6.67 -0.33 -11.77
C THR A 108 -5.35 -0.04 -11.06
N ILE A 109 -4.25 -0.61 -11.54
CA ILE A 109 -2.91 -0.39 -10.99
C ILE A 109 -2.15 0.58 -11.90
N PRO A 110 -2.13 1.90 -11.63
CA PRO A 110 -1.53 2.89 -12.52
C PRO A 110 0.00 2.90 -12.47
N ARG A 111 0.60 2.23 -11.49
CA ARG A 111 2.04 2.28 -11.20
C ARG A 111 2.55 0.90 -10.78
N PRO A 112 3.79 0.55 -11.13
CA PRO A 112 4.40 -0.69 -10.65
C PRO A 112 4.53 -0.67 -9.12
N PRO A 113 4.48 -1.84 -8.45
CA PRO A 113 4.68 -1.92 -7.01
C PRO A 113 6.06 -1.41 -6.59
N LEU A 114 6.13 -0.73 -5.45
CA LEU A 114 7.36 -0.14 -4.92
C LEU A 114 7.93 -0.99 -3.78
N GLY A 115 9.22 -1.30 -3.80
CA GLY A 115 9.82 -2.01 -2.68
C GLY A 115 11.30 -1.74 -2.47
N PHE A 116 11.69 -1.66 -1.19
CA PHE A 116 13.05 -1.36 -0.76
C PHE A 116 13.60 -2.39 0.23
N LYS A 117 14.92 -2.51 0.26
CA LYS A 117 15.61 -3.49 1.09
C LYS A 117 16.01 -2.86 2.42
N TYR A 118 15.68 -3.53 3.52
CA TYR A 118 15.93 -3.07 4.89
C TYR A 118 15.34 -1.68 5.19
N SER A 119 16.06 -0.87 5.95
CA SER A 119 15.70 0.52 6.27
C SER A 119 15.97 1.43 5.09
N LEU A 120 15.12 2.44 4.91
CA LEU A 120 15.20 3.35 3.79
C LEU A 120 16.35 4.35 3.95
N THR A 121 17.03 4.59 2.83
CA THR A 121 17.94 5.72 2.63
C THR A 121 17.17 6.98 2.26
N GLU A 122 17.83 8.15 2.34
CA GLU A 122 17.22 9.43 1.94
C GLU A 122 16.73 9.41 0.47
N SER A 123 17.51 8.84 -0.44
CA SER A 123 17.12 8.71 -1.85
C SER A 123 15.90 7.78 -2.05
N GLU A 124 15.76 6.73 -1.24
CA GLU A 124 14.58 5.86 -1.30
C GLU A 124 13.33 6.52 -0.71
N LEU A 125 13.50 7.42 0.26
CA LEU A 125 12.41 8.26 0.78
C LEU A 125 11.93 9.25 -0.28
N GLU A 126 12.84 9.88 -1.02
CA GLU A 126 12.50 10.75 -2.16
C GLU A 126 11.71 9.97 -3.22
N GLN A 127 12.14 8.76 -3.56
CA GLN A 127 11.40 7.88 -4.49
C GLN A 127 10.01 7.51 -3.97
N CYS A 128 9.83 7.32 -2.66
CA CYS A 128 8.51 7.12 -2.07
C CYS A 128 7.62 8.37 -2.21
N GLU A 129 8.17 9.56 -2.01
CA GLU A 129 7.45 10.82 -2.20
C GLU A 129 7.05 11.03 -3.65
N GLU A 130 7.98 10.85 -4.59
CA GLU A 130 7.73 10.91 -6.03
C GLU A 130 6.68 9.89 -6.47
N PHE A 131 6.71 8.69 -5.90
CA PHE A 131 5.68 7.68 -6.13
C PHE A 131 4.30 8.18 -5.72
N GLY A 132 4.19 8.80 -4.53
CA GLY A 132 2.95 9.40 -4.05
C GLY A 132 2.46 10.53 -4.97
N GLU A 133 3.35 11.42 -5.40
CA GLU A 133 3.02 12.52 -6.32
C GLU A 133 2.51 12.00 -7.68
N ALA A 134 3.22 11.03 -8.26
CA ALA A 134 2.83 10.41 -9.52
C ALA A 134 1.51 9.64 -9.41
N PHE A 135 1.28 8.95 -8.28
CA PHE A 135 0.01 8.26 -8.03
C PHE A 135 -1.15 9.25 -7.91
N ALA A 136 -0.95 10.38 -7.24
CA ALA A 136 -1.94 11.45 -7.16
C ALA A 136 -2.28 12.06 -8.52
N GLN A 137 -1.31 12.17 -9.44
CA GLN A 137 -1.58 12.61 -10.82
C GLN A 137 -2.47 11.61 -11.56
N ALA A 138 -2.26 10.31 -11.39
CA ALA A 138 -3.12 9.28 -11.97
C ALA A 138 -4.53 9.22 -11.35
N MET A 139 -4.73 9.82 -10.17
CA MET A 139 -6.03 9.94 -9.52
C MET A 139 -6.87 11.11 -10.04
N LYS A 140 -6.28 12.10 -10.71
CA LYS A 140 -6.99 13.28 -11.23
C LYS A 140 -7.71 12.91 -12.53
#